data_AF-A0A0F7PJH3-F1
#
_entry.id   AF-A0A0F7PJH3-F1
#
_cell.length_a   1.000
_cell.length_b   1.000
_cell.length_c   1.000
_cell.angle_alpha   90.00
_cell.angle_beta   90.00
_cell.angle_gamma   90.00
#
_symmetry.space_group_name_H-M   'P 1'
#
loop_
_entity.id
_entity.type
_entity.pdbx_description
1 polymer ?
#
loop_
_entity_poly.entity_id
_entity_poly.type
_entity_poly.pdbx_seq_one_letter_code
_entity_poly.pdbx_strand_id
1 'polypeptide(L)'
;MTYPAPKILLVLAGLIPAMMSAGFAQDASMLAETVPDRVLFVTSGGFWQDQDEPETEEAAPETSAEAGQTAAEPETVTPPAARGYYRLIAIRGEDNKSLVYLQQIALTPQGPESTLTIGLDEINALGGYVTDIRPEDSTGAASQPGFAAYIYLKTDPKVIEPDTWSVYIDELGDIRVEQSSN
;
A
#
# COMPACT_ATOMS: atom_id res chain seq x y z
N MET A 1 -67.43 -34.86 12.48
CA MET A 1 -66.96 -33.49 12.73
C MET A 1 -65.47 -33.48 12.47
N THR A 2 -65.06 -32.93 11.32
CA THR A 2 -63.72 -33.10 10.75
C THR A 2 -63.07 -31.72 10.71
N TYR A 3 -61.95 -31.54 11.39
CA TYR A 3 -61.15 -30.31 11.33
C TYR A 3 -60.33 -30.29 10.03
N PRO A 4 -60.26 -29.16 9.31
CA PRO A 4 -59.16 -28.91 8.40
C PRO A 4 -58.16 -27.92 9.02
N ALA A 5 -56.88 -28.20 8.81
CA ALA A 5 -55.76 -27.26 8.90
C ALA A 5 -54.88 -27.51 7.66
N PRO A 6 -53.86 -26.69 7.38
CA PRO A 6 -53.80 -25.22 7.34
C PRO A 6 -53.22 -24.77 5.98
N LYS A 7 -53.46 -23.53 5.54
CA LYS A 7 -52.66 -22.89 4.47
C LYS A 7 -52.56 -21.41 4.75
N ILE A 8 -51.42 -20.83 4.33
CA ILE A 8 -51.11 -19.39 4.25
C ILE A 8 -50.55 -18.85 5.58
N LEU A 9 -49.38 -18.22 5.67
CA LEU A 9 -48.29 -17.95 4.73
C LEU A 9 -47.15 -17.43 5.63
N LEU A 10 -45.97 -18.06 5.54
CA LEU A 10 -44.79 -17.67 6.29
C LEU A 10 -44.18 -16.43 5.62
N VAL A 11 -44.50 -15.23 6.12
CA VAL A 11 -43.86 -13.96 5.71
C VAL A 11 -43.16 -13.38 6.93
N LEU A 12 -41.90 -13.76 7.11
CA LEU A 12 -40.87 -12.90 7.73
C LEU A 12 -39.47 -13.45 7.40
N ALA A 13 -39.20 -13.67 6.12
CA ALA A 13 -37.85 -13.91 5.61
C ALA A 13 -37.45 -12.65 4.83
N GLY A 14 -36.79 -11.71 5.49
CA GLY A 14 -36.46 -10.43 4.85
C GLY A 14 -35.61 -9.48 5.67
N LEU A 15 -34.87 -9.97 6.66
CA LEU A 15 -33.78 -9.19 7.26
C LEU A 15 -32.53 -10.07 7.31
N ILE A 16 -31.43 -9.51 6.79
CA ILE A 16 -30.03 -9.97 6.85
C ILE A 16 -29.68 -10.95 5.69
N PRO A 17 -28.70 -10.59 4.81
CA PRO A 17 -27.39 -10.07 5.22
C PRO A 17 -26.90 -8.84 4.45
N ALA A 18 -26.81 -7.70 5.14
CA ALA A 18 -25.86 -6.64 4.81
C ALA A 18 -24.59 -6.78 5.69
N MET A 19 -24.06 -8.00 5.80
CA MET A 19 -22.86 -8.32 6.56
C MET A 19 -21.90 -9.19 5.72
N MET A 20 -21.47 -8.68 4.57
CA MET A 20 -20.45 -9.34 3.74
C MET A 20 -19.48 -8.32 3.16
N SER A 21 -18.91 -7.48 4.03
CA SER A 21 -17.70 -6.72 3.72
C SER A 21 -17.06 -6.15 4.98
N ALA A 22 -17.05 -6.93 6.07
CA ALA A 22 -15.98 -6.77 7.05
C ALA A 22 -14.73 -7.37 6.38
N GLY A 23 -13.78 -6.52 5.96
CA GLY A 23 -12.48 -6.99 5.51
C GLY A 23 -11.95 -8.01 6.51
N PHE A 24 -11.49 -9.17 6.03
CA PHE A 24 -10.95 -10.20 6.91
C PHE A 24 -9.73 -9.61 7.63
N ALA A 25 -9.92 -9.18 8.87
CA ALA A 25 -8.82 -8.79 9.73
C ALA A 25 -7.93 -10.02 9.89
N GLN A 26 -6.71 -9.96 9.34
CA GLN A 26 -5.73 -11.02 9.49
C GLN A 26 -5.32 -11.07 10.97
N ASP A 27 -5.22 -12.29 11.52
CA ASP A 27 -4.74 -12.47 12.89
C ASP A 27 -3.27 -12.06 12.97
N ALA A 28 -2.98 -11.04 13.78
CA ALA A 28 -1.65 -10.44 13.86
C ALA A 28 -0.59 -11.41 14.39
N SER A 29 -0.95 -12.30 15.31
CA SER A 29 -0.04 -13.31 15.86
C SER A 29 0.30 -14.35 14.79
N MET A 30 -0.69 -14.84 14.07
CA MET A 30 -0.49 -15.74 12.93
C MET A 30 0.38 -15.10 11.84
N LEU A 31 0.16 -13.82 11.53
CA LEU A 31 1.02 -13.11 10.56
C LEU A 31 2.47 -13.03 11.04
N ALA A 32 2.70 -12.67 12.30
CA ALA A 32 4.03 -12.60 12.88
C ALA A 32 4.73 -13.97 12.88
N GLU A 33 3.99 -15.06 13.12
CA GLU A 33 4.50 -16.43 13.13
C GLU A 33 4.73 -17.02 11.73
N THR A 34 4.15 -16.43 10.68
CA THR A 34 4.25 -16.92 9.30
C THR A 34 5.24 -16.17 8.42
N VAL A 35 5.91 -15.14 8.97
CA VAL A 35 7.01 -14.47 8.27
C VAL A 35 8.13 -15.48 8.00
N PRO A 36 8.51 -15.74 6.74
CA PRO A 36 9.58 -16.69 6.45
C PRO A 36 10.91 -16.22 7.05
N ASP A 37 11.70 -17.14 7.62
CA ASP A 37 13.04 -16.86 8.20
C ASP A 37 14.03 -16.25 7.20
N ARG A 38 13.74 -16.34 5.90
CA ARG A 38 14.55 -15.75 4.83
C ARG A 38 14.26 -14.27 4.64
N VAL A 39 13.19 -13.72 5.19
CA VAL A 39 12.92 -12.28 5.18
C VAL A 39 13.87 -11.60 6.16
N LEU A 40 14.65 -10.65 5.67
CA LEU A 40 15.68 -9.95 6.45
C LEU A 40 15.19 -8.59 6.95
N PHE A 41 14.62 -7.80 6.04
CA PHE A 41 14.13 -6.46 6.30
C PHE A 41 12.81 -6.25 5.54
N VAL A 42 11.89 -5.56 6.19
CA VAL A 42 10.64 -5.08 5.58
C VAL A 42 10.48 -3.63 6.01
N THR A 43 10.68 -2.70 5.08
CA THR A 43 10.70 -1.26 5.35
C THR A 43 9.66 -0.59 4.49
N SER A 44 8.63 -0.03 5.13
CA SER A 44 7.60 0.77 4.47
C SER A 44 7.91 2.26 4.57
N GLY A 45 7.52 3.03 3.56
CA GLY A 45 7.64 4.48 3.57
C GLY A 45 7.03 5.12 2.32
N GLY A 46 7.08 6.45 2.26
CA GLY A 46 6.55 7.21 1.14
C GLY A 46 5.04 7.03 0.93
N PHE A 47 4.52 7.66 -0.12
CA PHE A 47 3.16 7.40 -0.58
C PHE A 47 3.00 7.67 -2.07
N TRP A 48 1.92 7.16 -2.65
CA TRP A 48 1.51 7.45 -4.02
C TRP A 48 0.00 7.66 -4.06
N GLN A 49 -0.46 8.39 -5.06
CA GLN A 49 -1.87 8.62 -5.35
C GLN A 49 -2.03 8.75 -6.87
N ASP A 50 -3.09 8.17 -7.43
CA ASP A 50 -3.42 8.36 -8.84
C ASP A 50 -3.77 9.83 -9.10
N GLN A 51 -3.23 10.41 -10.17
CA GLN A 51 -3.39 11.83 -10.50
C GLN A 51 -4.76 12.20 -11.11
N ASP A 52 -5.76 11.30 -11.04
CA ASP A 52 -7.10 11.52 -11.61
C ASP A 52 -7.99 12.40 -10.70
N GLU A 53 -7.43 13.44 -10.09
CA GLU A 53 -8.23 14.55 -9.54
C GLU A 53 -8.24 15.70 -10.55
N PRO A 54 -9.41 16.16 -11.04
CA PRO A 54 -9.49 17.57 -11.38
C PRO A 54 -9.23 18.34 -10.10
N GLU A 55 -8.17 19.15 -10.07
CA GLU A 55 -7.93 20.12 -9.00
C GLU A 55 -9.26 20.79 -8.66
N THR A 56 -9.84 20.46 -7.51
CA THR A 56 -10.98 21.21 -7.00
C THR A 56 -10.38 22.50 -6.50
N GLU A 57 -10.25 23.44 -7.43
CA GLU A 57 -9.91 24.82 -7.19
C GLU A 57 -10.77 25.29 -6.02
N GLU A 58 -10.11 25.63 -4.91
CA GLU A 58 -10.69 26.03 -3.65
C GLU A 58 -11.50 27.31 -3.89
N ALA A 59 -12.77 27.14 -4.27
CA ALA A 59 -13.68 28.25 -4.50
C ALA A 59 -13.94 28.92 -3.14
N ALA A 60 -13.32 30.09 -2.98
CA ALA A 60 -13.48 30.98 -1.84
C ALA A 60 -14.97 31.21 -1.49
N PRO A 61 -15.30 31.48 -0.21
CA PRO A 61 -16.68 31.62 0.20
C PRO A 61 -17.19 33.01 -0.16
N GLU A 62 -18.01 33.11 -1.19
CA GLU A 62 -18.81 34.32 -1.45
C GLU A 62 -20.28 34.06 -1.08
N THR A 63 -20.69 34.75 -0.02
CA THR A 63 -22.06 34.94 0.45
C THR A 63 -23.01 35.43 -0.65
N SER A 64 -24.17 34.79 -0.82
CA SER A 64 -25.52 35.39 -0.66
C SER A 64 -26.62 34.50 -1.25
N ALA A 65 -27.77 34.50 -0.58
CA ALA A 65 -28.95 33.69 -0.84
C ALA A 65 -29.71 34.10 -2.12
N GLU A 66 -30.25 33.13 -2.85
CA GLU A 66 -31.65 33.15 -3.32
C GLU A 66 -32.12 31.77 -3.81
N ALA A 67 -33.42 31.51 -3.66
CA ALA A 67 -34.08 30.22 -3.85
C ALA A 67 -34.26 29.87 -5.34
N GLY A 68 -34.02 28.61 -5.69
CA GLY A 68 -34.39 28.04 -6.99
C GLY A 68 -34.27 26.52 -7.00
N GLN A 69 -35.41 25.83 -7.04
CA GLN A 69 -35.49 24.38 -7.23
C GLN A 69 -34.80 23.99 -8.54
N THR A 70 -33.76 23.16 -8.45
CA THR A 70 -33.22 22.40 -9.57
C THR A 70 -33.11 20.95 -9.15
N ALA A 71 -33.57 20.06 -10.03
CA ALA A 71 -33.64 18.63 -9.82
C ALA A 71 -32.28 18.05 -9.42
N ALA A 72 -32.28 17.13 -8.47
CA ALA A 72 -31.11 16.36 -8.09
C ALA A 72 -30.71 15.45 -9.26
N GLU A 73 -29.70 15.89 -10.02
CA GLU A 73 -28.87 15.04 -10.87
C GLU A 73 -28.27 13.95 -9.98
N PRO A 74 -28.21 12.66 -10.39
CA PRO A 74 -27.57 11.64 -9.58
C PRO A 74 -26.11 12.03 -9.38
N GLU A 75 -25.72 12.25 -8.12
CA GLU A 75 -24.32 12.40 -7.76
C GLU A 75 -23.59 11.14 -8.21
N THR A 76 -22.88 11.24 -9.33
CA THR A 76 -21.86 10.27 -9.70
C THR A 76 -20.79 10.38 -8.64
N VAL A 77 -20.89 9.55 -7.61
CA VAL A 77 -19.84 9.37 -6.61
C VAL A 77 -18.61 8.92 -7.38
N THR A 78 -17.74 9.87 -7.69
CA THR A 78 -16.43 9.58 -8.27
C THR A 78 -15.69 8.79 -7.19
N PRO A 79 -15.25 7.55 -7.47
CA PRO A 79 -14.50 6.79 -6.48
C PRO A 79 -13.26 7.58 -6.07
N PRO A 80 -12.89 7.59 -4.78
CA PRO A 80 -11.68 8.27 -4.34
C PRO A 80 -10.47 7.74 -5.11
N ALA A 81 -9.57 8.64 -5.54
CA ALA A 81 -8.35 8.28 -6.24
C ALA A 81 -7.58 7.21 -5.44
N ALA A 82 -7.07 6.18 -6.13
CA ALA A 82 -6.34 5.13 -5.45
C ALA A 82 -5.07 5.70 -4.84
N ARG A 83 -4.70 5.20 -3.67
CA ARG A 83 -3.50 5.66 -2.95
C ARG A 83 -2.88 4.52 -2.17
N GLY A 84 -1.62 4.72 -1.78
CA GLY A 84 -0.98 3.82 -0.84
C GLY A 84 0.46 4.17 -0.56
N TYR A 85 1.29 3.17 -0.23
CA TYR A 85 2.67 3.35 0.18
C TYR A 85 3.61 2.39 -0.53
N TYR A 86 4.91 2.63 -0.38
CA TYR A 86 5.95 1.74 -0.93
C TYR A 86 6.58 0.90 0.18
N ARG A 87 7.07 -0.28 -0.20
CA ARG A 87 7.71 -1.22 0.70
C ARG A 87 8.92 -1.85 0.05
N LEU A 88 10.09 -1.72 0.68
CA LEU A 88 11.28 -2.50 0.35
C LEU A 88 11.30 -3.77 1.19
N ILE A 89 11.60 -4.89 0.53
CA ILE A 89 11.79 -6.19 1.18
C ILE A 89 13.16 -6.73 0.79
N ALA A 90 14.00 -7.02 1.78
CA ALA A 90 15.20 -7.81 1.57
C ALA A 90 14.94 -9.26 1.98
N ILE A 91 15.27 -10.19 1.09
CA ILE A 91 15.11 -11.63 1.26
C ILE A 91 16.47 -12.29 1.06
N ARG A 92 16.75 -13.33 1.84
CA ARG A 92 17.87 -14.24 1.61
C ARG A 92 17.55 -15.14 0.41
N GLY A 93 18.17 -14.91 -0.75
CA GLY A 93 18.08 -15.77 -1.93
C GLY A 93 18.72 -17.14 -1.69
N GLU A 94 18.41 -18.15 -2.52
CA GLU A 94 18.81 -19.56 -2.31
C GLU A 94 20.32 -19.77 -2.13
N ASP A 95 21.13 -18.96 -2.80
CA ASP A 95 22.60 -18.89 -2.72
C ASP A 95 23.11 -18.20 -1.43
N ASN A 96 22.20 -17.83 -0.54
CA ASN A 96 22.39 -17.08 0.68
C ASN A 96 22.89 -15.63 0.48
N LYS A 97 22.74 -15.07 -0.73
CA LYS A 97 22.87 -13.63 -0.97
C LYS A 97 21.54 -12.91 -0.75
N SER A 98 21.57 -11.59 -0.71
CA SER A 98 20.36 -10.78 -0.56
C SER A 98 19.74 -10.49 -1.92
N LEU A 99 18.42 -10.65 -1.99
CA LEU A 99 17.56 -10.13 -3.04
C LEU A 99 16.71 -9.01 -2.44
N VAL A 100 16.61 -7.88 -3.13
CA VAL A 100 15.79 -6.74 -2.77
C VAL A 100 14.67 -6.58 -3.78
N TYR A 101 13.46 -6.42 -3.25
CA TYR A 101 12.25 -6.16 -4.01
C TYR A 101 11.61 -4.86 -3.52
N LEU A 102 11.14 -4.06 -4.47
CA LEU A 102 10.27 -2.93 -4.24
C LEU A 102 8.83 -3.36 -4.49
N GLN A 103 7.94 -2.99 -3.58
CA GLN A 103 6.50 -3.18 -3.72
C GLN A 103 5.77 -1.85 -3.63
N GLN A 104 4.76 -1.72 -4.47
CA GLN A 104 3.72 -0.71 -4.31
C GLN A 104 2.53 -1.38 -3.62
N ILE A 105 2.06 -0.80 -2.53
CA ILE A 105 0.95 -1.30 -1.73
C ILE A 105 -0.19 -0.29 -1.82
N ALA A 106 -1.35 -0.70 -2.33
CA ALA A 106 -2.59 0.08 -2.32
C ALA A 106 -3.31 -0.06 -0.97
N LEU A 107 -3.91 1.03 -0.51
CA LEU A 107 -4.81 1.04 0.64
C LEU A 107 -6.25 0.87 0.16
N THR A 108 -6.76 -0.35 0.25
CA THR A 108 -8.14 -0.67 -0.16
C THR A 108 -9.07 -0.75 1.05
N PRO A 109 -10.40 -0.68 0.86
CA PRO A 109 -11.37 -0.92 1.94
C PRO A 109 -11.24 -2.31 2.58
N GLN A 110 -10.67 -3.29 1.87
CA GLN A 110 -10.44 -4.66 2.34
C GLN A 110 -9.09 -4.82 3.05
N GLY A 111 -8.23 -3.80 3.02
CA GLY A 111 -6.90 -3.79 3.61
C GLY A 111 -5.79 -3.47 2.60
N PRO A 112 -4.52 -3.46 3.04
CA PRO A 112 -3.39 -3.23 2.14
C PRO A 112 -3.23 -4.37 1.12
N GLU A 113 -3.07 -4.03 -0.15
CA GLU A 113 -2.88 -4.98 -1.25
C GLU A 113 -1.65 -4.62 -2.08
N SER A 114 -0.80 -5.60 -2.43
CA SER A 114 0.36 -5.33 -3.30
C SER A 114 -0.11 -5.25 -4.75
N THR A 115 0.07 -4.08 -5.37
CA THR A 115 -0.28 -3.83 -6.77
C THR A 115 0.90 -4.02 -7.71
N LEU A 116 2.11 -3.74 -7.23
CA LEU A 116 3.36 -3.93 -7.93
C LEU A 116 4.36 -4.65 -7.04
N THR A 117 5.15 -5.55 -7.62
CA THR A 117 6.35 -6.13 -7.02
C THR A 117 7.42 -6.26 -8.10
N ILE A 118 8.56 -5.60 -7.92
CA ILE A 118 9.69 -5.67 -8.83
C ILE A 118 10.99 -5.93 -8.06
N GLY A 119 11.93 -6.62 -8.70
CA GLY A 119 13.29 -6.75 -8.18
C GLY A 119 14.11 -5.50 -8.50
N LEU A 120 14.99 -5.10 -7.59
CA LEU A 120 15.98 -4.05 -7.86
C LEU A 120 17.24 -4.70 -8.44
N ASP A 121 17.33 -4.78 -9.76
CA ASP A 121 18.38 -5.53 -10.46
C ASP A 121 19.78 -4.95 -10.19
N GLU A 122 19.90 -3.64 -10.03
CA GLU A 122 21.16 -2.96 -9.68
C GLU A 122 21.72 -3.45 -8.35
N ILE A 123 20.85 -3.79 -7.40
CA ILE A 123 21.21 -4.33 -6.08
C ILE A 123 21.40 -5.84 -6.17
N ASN A 124 20.48 -6.54 -6.82
CA ASN A 124 20.45 -8.00 -6.88
C ASN A 124 21.65 -8.56 -7.66
N ALA A 125 22.07 -7.89 -8.73
CA ALA A 125 23.21 -8.28 -9.54
C ALA A 125 24.55 -8.22 -8.80
N LEU A 126 24.64 -7.49 -7.68
CA LEU A 126 25.86 -7.39 -6.87
C LEU A 126 26.16 -8.68 -6.09
N GLY A 127 25.15 -9.53 -5.85
CA GLY A 127 25.32 -10.74 -5.03
C GLY A 127 25.78 -10.42 -3.60
N GLY A 128 25.30 -9.32 -3.04
CA GLY A 128 25.69 -8.80 -1.73
C GLY A 128 24.87 -9.35 -0.56
N TYR A 129 25.14 -8.79 0.62
CA TYR A 129 24.42 -9.02 1.86
C TYR A 129 23.88 -7.69 2.35
N VAL A 130 22.57 -7.51 2.31
CA VAL A 130 21.89 -6.35 2.89
C VAL A 130 22.02 -6.43 4.40
N THR A 131 22.53 -5.36 5.00
CA THR A 131 22.76 -5.23 6.44
C THR A 131 21.77 -4.28 7.12
N ASP A 132 21.16 -3.37 6.37
CA ASP A 132 20.14 -2.45 6.87
C ASP A 132 19.36 -1.80 5.70
N ILE A 133 18.13 -1.35 5.94
CA ILE A 133 17.34 -0.54 5.01
C ILE A 133 16.67 0.58 5.81
N ARG A 134 16.94 1.84 5.45
CA ARG A 134 16.41 3.02 6.15
C ARG A 134 15.61 3.91 5.22
N PRO A 135 14.34 4.20 5.51
CA PRO A 135 13.62 5.24 4.77
C PRO A 135 14.20 6.61 5.13
N GLU A 136 14.21 7.54 4.18
CA GLU A 136 14.68 8.91 4.44
C GLU A 136 13.74 9.62 5.43
N ASP A 137 12.44 9.40 5.27
CA ASP A 137 11.40 9.91 6.15
C ASP A 137 10.72 8.78 6.93
N SER A 138 10.86 8.80 8.25
CA SER A 138 10.21 7.87 9.17
C SER A 138 9.01 8.49 9.90
N THR A 139 8.63 9.73 9.58
CA THR A 139 7.50 10.43 10.23
C THR A 139 6.16 9.86 9.81
N GLY A 140 6.11 9.16 8.66
CA GLY A 140 4.87 8.69 8.06
C GLY A 140 3.96 9.80 7.53
N ALA A 141 4.48 11.03 7.45
CA ALA A 141 3.75 12.24 7.08
C ALA A 141 4.43 12.94 5.88
N ALA A 142 4.84 12.15 4.88
CA ALA A 142 5.39 12.69 3.65
C ALA A 142 4.40 13.71 3.05
N SER A 143 4.89 14.91 2.77
CA SER A 143 4.07 16.02 2.26
C SER A 143 3.86 15.99 0.75
N GLN A 144 4.62 15.16 0.03
CA GLN A 144 4.59 15.00 -1.43
C GLN A 144 4.67 13.52 -1.79
N PRO A 145 3.99 13.07 -2.87
CA PRO A 145 4.12 11.71 -3.37
C PRO A 145 5.56 11.33 -3.69
N GLY A 146 5.88 10.04 -3.55
CA GLY A 146 7.20 9.48 -3.81
C GLY A 146 7.71 8.64 -2.65
N PHE A 147 8.96 8.20 -2.77
CA PHE A 147 9.66 7.37 -1.79
C PHE A 147 11.16 7.57 -1.88
N ALA A 148 11.84 7.57 -0.73
CA ALA A 148 13.28 7.59 -0.67
C ALA A 148 13.77 6.69 0.47
N ALA A 149 14.76 5.85 0.18
CA ALA A 149 15.39 5.00 1.17
C ALA A 149 16.87 4.72 0.84
N TYR A 150 17.64 4.40 1.88
CA TYR A 150 19.01 3.93 1.78
C TYR A 150 19.08 2.43 2.09
N ILE A 151 19.77 1.69 1.22
CA ILE A 151 20.11 0.28 1.41
C ILE A 151 21.59 0.21 1.74
N TYR A 152 21.91 -0.43 2.86
CA TYR A 152 23.28 -0.71 3.26
C TYR A 152 23.60 -2.16 2.93
N LEU A 153 24.63 -2.40 2.14
CA LEU A 153 24.97 -3.74 1.67
C LEU A 153 26.48 -4.01 1.65
N LYS A 154 26.85 -5.28 1.78
CA LYS A 154 28.24 -5.75 1.69
C LYS A 154 28.39 -6.79 0.59
N THR A 155 29.28 -6.57 -0.36
CA THR A 155 29.62 -7.60 -1.37
C THR A 155 30.56 -8.68 -0.79
N ASP A 156 31.50 -8.27 0.07
CA ASP A 156 32.31 -9.15 0.92
C ASP A 156 31.89 -8.99 2.41
N PRO A 157 31.40 -10.05 3.06
CA PRO A 157 30.93 -9.99 4.45
C PRO A 157 32.06 -9.70 5.46
N LYS A 158 33.33 -9.77 5.04
CA LYS A 158 34.49 -9.43 5.88
C LYS A 158 34.78 -7.94 5.93
N VAL A 159 34.26 -7.14 5.00
CA VAL A 159 34.44 -5.69 4.99
C VAL A 159 33.66 -5.08 6.16
N ILE A 160 34.26 -4.10 6.83
CA ILE A 160 33.66 -3.45 8.00
C ILE A 160 32.51 -2.52 7.56
N GLU A 161 32.79 -1.64 6.61
CA GLU A 161 31.84 -0.63 6.14
C GLU A 161 30.99 -1.17 4.98
N PRO A 162 29.66 -1.03 5.04
CA PRO A 162 28.80 -1.35 3.91
C PRO A 162 28.86 -0.25 2.85
N ASP A 163 28.59 -0.63 1.60
CA ASP A 163 28.23 0.31 0.54
C ASP A 163 26.82 0.84 0.81
N THR A 164 26.60 2.11 0.50
CA THR A 164 25.28 2.75 0.60
C THR A 164 24.70 2.94 -0.79
N TRP A 165 23.45 2.54 -0.96
CA TRP A 165 22.68 2.73 -2.19
C TRP A 165 21.40 3.49 -1.89
N SER A 166 21.05 4.45 -2.73
CA SER A 166 19.78 5.18 -2.66
C SER A 166 18.77 4.57 -3.62
N VAL A 167 17.55 4.39 -3.13
CA VAL A 167 16.36 4.10 -3.94
C VAL A 167 15.45 5.30 -3.83
N TYR A 168 15.12 5.89 -4.97
CA TYR A 168 14.22 7.03 -5.08
C TYR A 168 13.08 6.71 -6.05
N ILE A 169 11.88 7.14 -5.68
CA ILE A 169 10.69 7.09 -6.52
C ILE A 169 10.11 8.50 -6.51
N ASP A 170 9.92 9.07 -7.70
CA ASP A 170 9.31 10.38 -7.83
C ASP A 170 7.77 10.33 -7.81
N GLU A 171 7.14 11.49 -8.02
CA GLU A 171 5.69 11.66 -8.02
C GLU A 171 4.97 10.95 -9.18
N LEU A 172 5.70 10.59 -10.24
CA LEU A 172 5.17 9.85 -11.40
C LEU A 172 5.37 8.34 -11.25
N GLY A 173 6.10 7.90 -10.21
CA GLY A 173 6.42 6.51 -9.98
C GLY A 173 7.70 6.05 -10.70
N ASP A 174 8.51 6.96 -11.25
CA ASP A 174 9.78 6.58 -11.87
C ASP A 174 10.81 6.21 -10.79
N ILE A 175 11.44 5.04 -10.96
CA ILE A 175 12.33 4.45 -9.97
C ILE A 175 13.77 4.69 -10.37
N ARG A 176 14.58 5.17 -9.42
CA ARG A 176 16.04 5.33 -9.56
C ARG A 176 16.75 4.60 -8.44
N VAL A 177 17.78 3.83 -8.81
CA VAL A 177 18.63 3.09 -7.88
C VAL A 177 20.09 3.45 -8.16
N GLU A 178 20.75 4.08 -7.20
CA GLU A 178 22.08 4.66 -7.40
C GLU A 178 23.00 4.33 -6.23
N GLN A 179 24.28 4.10 -6.50
CA GLN A 179 25.28 3.98 -5.45
C GLN A 179 25.58 5.38 -4.91
N SER A 180 25.41 5.58 -3.60
CA SER A 180 25.71 6.86 -2.96
C SER A 180 27.23 7.02 -2.87
N SER A 181 27.78 8.05 -3.52
CA SER A 181 29.17 8.45 -3.33
C SER A 181 29.27 9.29 -2.06
N ASN A 182 29.95 8.77 -1.03
CA ASN A 182 30.45 9.60 0.07
C ASN A 182 31.67 10.41 -0.37
#